data_AF-A0A093QSS4-F1
#
_entry.id   AF-A0A093QSS4-F1
#
_cell.length_a   1.000
_cell.length_b   1.000
_cell.length_c   1.000
_cell.angle_alpha   90.00
_cell.angle_beta   90.00
_cell.angle_gamma   90.00
#
_symmetry.space_group_name_H-M   'P 1'
#
loop_
_entity.id
_entity.type
_entity.pdbx_description
1 polymer ?
#
loop_
_entity_poly.entity_id
_entity_poly.type
_entity_poly.pdbx_seq_one_letter_code
_entity_poly.pdbx_strand_id
1 'polypeptide(L)'
;KVIWTLLVTILGYASSLPVGDDSICTAEELAKYSIIFTGKWSQTAFPKQYPLYRPPAQWSSMLGVTHSSDYSMWKKNEYASNGVRDFAEKGEAWVLMKEIEEAGEKIQSVHGIFSAPAISSGTGQTSTELEVHSRHPLVSFVVRIVPSPDWFVGIDSLNLCEGDHWMEEVSVDLFPYDAGTDSGFTFSSPNFATIPQDTVTEITCSSPSHPANSFYYPRLKILPPIAQVTMVKLKKNQLGLPAPYLDIPAKSNEIIDSVSETPLDCEVSQWSSWGLCRGACRKTGTKIRTRFVLLQPANNGMPCPNLDEETGCEPENCV
;
A
#
# COMPACT_ATOMS: atom_id res chain seq x y z
N LYS A 1 -9.74 -63.84 -47.29
CA LYS A 1 -9.05 -63.05 -46.24
C LYS A 1 -9.46 -61.61 -46.42
N VAL A 2 -10.55 -61.21 -45.75
CA VAL A 2 -11.11 -59.85 -45.81
C VAL A 2 -10.52 -59.09 -44.63
N ILE A 3 -9.76 -58.04 -44.90
CA ILE A 3 -9.13 -57.18 -43.90
C ILE A 3 -10.15 -56.09 -43.55
N TRP A 4 -10.72 -56.16 -42.36
CA TRP A 4 -11.57 -55.11 -41.80
C TRP A 4 -10.66 -54.05 -41.14
N THR A 5 -10.59 -52.87 -41.73
CA THR A 5 -9.98 -51.70 -41.11
C THR A 5 -10.94 -51.12 -40.08
N LEU A 6 -10.57 -51.23 -38.80
CA LEU A 6 -11.28 -50.60 -37.68
C LEU A 6 -10.92 -49.10 -37.65
N LEU A 7 -11.92 -48.25 -37.86
CA LEU A 7 -11.81 -46.80 -37.70
C LEU A 7 -12.12 -46.47 -36.24
N VAL A 8 -11.10 -46.14 -35.45
CA VAL A 8 -11.25 -45.72 -34.05
C VAL A 8 -11.53 -44.21 -34.04
N THR A 9 -12.78 -43.84 -33.80
CA THR A 9 -13.17 -42.46 -33.52
C THR A 9 -12.79 -42.13 -32.07
N ILE A 10 -11.72 -41.36 -31.89
CA ILE A 10 -11.36 -40.74 -30.62
C ILE A 10 -12.31 -39.55 -30.42
N LEU A 11 -13.37 -39.74 -29.63
CA LEU A 11 -14.15 -38.65 -29.06
C LEU A 11 -13.26 -37.93 -28.04
N GLY A 12 -12.64 -36.83 -28.47
CA GLY A 12 -11.99 -35.90 -27.57
C GLY A 12 -13.03 -35.26 -26.67
N TYR A 13 -13.04 -35.64 -25.39
CA TYR A 13 -13.68 -34.86 -24.35
C TYR A 13 -12.90 -33.55 -24.21
N ALA A 14 -13.34 -32.52 -24.92
CA ALA A 14 -12.99 -31.15 -24.58
C ALA A 14 -13.80 -30.81 -23.32
N SER A 15 -13.18 -30.96 -22.16
CA SER A 15 -13.65 -30.32 -20.95
C SER A 15 -13.61 -28.82 -21.19
N SER A 16 -14.74 -28.23 -21.53
CA SER A 16 -14.93 -26.79 -21.46
C SER A 16 -14.67 -26.39 -20.01
N LEU A 17 -13.53 -25.74 -19.77
CA LEU A 17 -13.33 -24.96 -18.56
C LEU A 17 -14.51 -23.97 -18.49
N PRO A 18 -15.18 -23.83 -17.33
CA PRO A 18 -16.18 -22.80 -17.20
C PRO A 18 -15.47 -21.46 -17.43
N VAL A 19 -15.93 -20.76 -18.46
CA VAL A 19 -15.74 -19.32 -18.60
C VAL A 19 -16.16 -18.72 -17.25
N GLY A 20 -15.29 -17.92 -16.63
CA GLY A 20 -15.56 -17.30 -15.34
C GLY A 20 -16.95 -16.68 -15.38
N ASP A 21 -17.84 -17.21 -14.55
CA ASP A 21 -19.19 -16.73 -14.40
C ASP A 21 -19.08 -15.30 -13.86
N ASP A 22 -19.37 -14.30 -14.69
CA ASP A 22 -19.70 -12.95 -14.23
C ASP A 22 -20.97 -13.13 -13.37
N SER A 23 -20.78 -13.52 -12.11
CA SER A 23 -21.87 -13.88 -11.22
C SER A 23 -22.67 -12.62 -10.96
N ILE A 24 -23.79 -12.50 -11.68
CA ILE A 24 -24.73 -11.40 -11.54
C ILE A 24 -25.25 -11.44 -10.11
N CYS A 25 -25.07 -10.35 -9.37
CA CYS A 25 -25.61 -10.24 -8.02
C CYS A 25 -27.14 -10.22 -8.08
N THR A 26 -27.79 -11.23 -7.49
CA THR A 26 -29.24 -11.37 -7.41
C THR A 26 -29.78 -11.17 -6.00
N ALA A 27 -28.97 -10.64 -5.07
CA ALA A 27 -29.41 -10.36 -3.72
C ALA A 27 -30.63 -9.41 -3.70
N GLU A 28 -31.71 -9.82 -3.04
CA GLU A 28 -32.99 -9.10 -3.09
C GLU A 28 -33.02 -7.85 -2.21
N GLU A 29 -32.31 -7.87 -1.08
CA GLU A 29 -32.34 -6.79 -0.10
C GLU A 29 -31.07 -5.94 -0.12
N LEU A 30 -31.18 -4.65 0.19
CA LEU A 30 -30.01 -3.82 0.49
C LEU A 30 -29.30 -4.35 1.75
N ALA A 31 -27.97 -4.29 1.72
CA ALA A 31 -27.13 -4.60 2.86
C ALA A 31 -26.32 -3.37 3.29
N LYS A 32 -26.21 -3.19 4.60
CA LYS A 32 -25.33 -2.19 5.22
C LYS A 32 -24.09 -2.88 5.77
N TYR A 33 -22.95 -2.25 5.64
CA TYR A 33 -21.67 -2.73 6.16
C TYR A 33 -21.01 -1.66 7.01
N SER A 34 -20.33 -2.09 8.07
CA SER A 34 -19.29 -1.29 8.71
C SER A 34 -17.96 -1.61 8.03
N ILE A 35 -17.32 -0.59 7.47
CA ILE A 35 -15.97 -0.68 6.91
C ILE A 35 -14.99 -0.11 7.92
N ILE A 36 -13.98 -0.90 8.28
CA ILE A 36 -12.98 -0.58 9.29
C ILE A 36 -11.61 -0.64 8.62
N PHE A 37 -10.94 0.50 8.54
CA PHE A 37 -9.56 0.59 8.08
C PHE A 37 -8.62 0.59 9.27
N THR A 38 -7.62 -0.28 9.20
CA THR A 38 -6.57 -0.43 10.21
C THR A 38 -5.23 -0.09 9.58
N GLY A 39 -4.66 1.05 9.94
CA GLY A 39 -3.28 1.39 9.60
C GLY A 39 -2.32 0.47 10.34
N LYS A 40 -1.41 -0.17 9.61
CA LYS A 40 -0.35 -1.05 10.12
C LYS A 40 1.06 -0.50 9.81
N TRP A 41 1.15 0.78 9.43
CA TRP A 41 2.41 1.44 9.12
C TRP A 41 3.13 1.82 10.41
N SER A 42 3.95 0.92 10.92
CA SER A 42 4.77 1.13 12.12
C SER A 42 6.25 1.23 11.76
N GLN A 43 7.04 1.85 12.65
CA GLN A 43 8.50 1.89 12.50
C GLN A 43 9.11 0.49 12.57
N THR A 44 8.49 -0.46 13.27
CA THR A 44 8.98 -1.84 13.34
C THR A 44 8.74 -2.59 12.03
N ALA A 45 7.57 -2.41 11.39
CA ALA A 45 7.27 -3.05 10.11
C ALA A 45 7.92 -2.35 8.91
N PHE A 46 8.10 -1.04 8.99
CA PHE A 46 8.68 -0.23 7.92
C PHE A 46 9.71 0.74 8.49
N PRO A 47 10.88 0.25 8.95
CA PRO A 47 11.88 1.08 9.63
C PRO A 47 12.59 2.06 8.69
N LYS A 48 12.65 1.78 7.39
CA LYS A 48 13.38 2.60 6.42
C LYS A 48 12.71 3.96 6.27
N GLN A 49 13.42 5.01 6.66
CA GLN A 49 12.98 6.41 6.53
C GLN A 49 11.61 6.70 7.16
N TYR A 50 11.19 5.93 8.18
CA TYR A 50 9.89 6.10 8.83
C TYR A 50 9.68 7.57 9.28
N PRO A 51 8.67 8.29 8.76
CA PRO A 51 8.49 9.72 9.04
C PRO A 51 8.13 9.97 10.51
N LEU A 52 9.02 10.62 11.27
CA LEU A 52 8.81 10.92 12.69
C LEU A 52 8.33 12.36 12.94
N TYR A 53 8.57 13.28 12.02
CA TYR A 53 8.25 14.70 12.20
C TYR A 53 8.05 15.43 10.88
N ARG A 54 7.17 16.44 10.91
CA ARG A 54 6.91 17.42 9.83
C ARG A 54 6.64 16.82 8.43
N PRO A 55 5.51 16.11 8.24
CA PRO A 55 4.62 15.55 9.26
C PRO A 55 5.07 14.14 9.71
N PRO A 56 4.61 13.66 10.88
CA PRO A 56 4.78 12.25 11.24
C PRO A 56 3.98 11.34 10.28
N ALA A 57 4.36 10.06 10.23
CA ALA A 57 3.65 9.03 9.49
C ALA A 57 2.19 8.96 9.94
N GLN A 58 1.27 9.09 8.99
CA GLN A 58 -0.17 9.18 9.21
C GLN A 58 -0.94 8.82 7.92
N TRP A 59 -2.26 8.86 7.97
CA TRP A 59 -3.15 8.55 6.85
C TRP A 59 -4.09 9.73 6.56
N SER A 60 -4.43 9.96 5.29
CA SER A 60 -5.53 10.88 4.97
C SER A 60 -6.87 10.35 5.46
N SER A 61 -7.93 11.14 5.30
CA SER A 61 -9.30 10.60 5.35
C SER A 61 -9.45 9.50 4.31
N MET A 62 -10.33 8.54 4.56
CA MET A 62 -10.76 7.59 3.55
C MET A 62 -11.86 8.21 2.71
N LEU A 63 -11.79 8.06 1.39
CA LEU A 63 -12.90 8.32 0.48
C LEU A 63 -13.21 7.05 -0.30
N GLY A 64 -14.47 6.64 -0.31
CA GLY A 64 -14.92 5.44 -0.99
C GLY A 64 -16.29 5.59 -1.62
N VAL A 65 -16.64 4.62 -2.44
CA VAL A 65 -17.86 4.60 -3.25
C VAL A 65 -18.39 3.18 -3.39
N THR A 66 -19.70 3.03 -3.37
CA THR A 66 -20.42 1.81 -3.75
C THR A 66 -20.96 1.97 -5.17
N HIS A 67 -20.61 1.06 -6.07
CA HIS A 67 -20.78 1.27 -7.52
C HIS A 67 -21.00 -0.02 -8.31
N SER A 68 -21.36 0.12 -9.58
CA SER A 68 -21.41 -0.95 -10.59
C SER A 68 -20.07 -1.06 -11.33
N SER A 69 -19.91 -2.08 -12.17
CA SER A 69 -18.72 -2.26 -13.02
C SER A 69 -18.53 -1.17 -14.08
N ASP A 70 -19.53 -0.31 -14.31
CA ASP A 70 -19.46 0.80 -15.27
C ASP A 70 -18.65 2.00 -14.75
N TYR A 71 -18.32 2.00 -13.45
CA TYR A 71 -17.48 2.99 -12.81
C TYR A 71 -16.20 2.35 -12.27
N SER A 72 -15.08 3.04 -12.44
CA SER A 72 -13.82 2.71 -11.79
C SER A 72 -13.28 3.97 -11.10
N MET A 73 -12.98 3.86 -9.80
CA MET A 73 -12.36 4.94 -9.04
C MET A 73 -10.88 5.07 -9.41
N TRP A 74 -10.18 3.94 -9.42
CA TRP A 74 -8.78 3.79 -9.81
C TRP A 74 -8.54 2.31 -10.10
N LYS A 75 -7.51 2.00 -10.89
CA LYS A 75 -7.19 0.61 -11.23
C LYS A 75 -5.72 0.43 -11.55
N LYS A 76 -5.16 -0.70 -11.14
CA LYS A 76 -3.75 -1.04 -11.44
C LYS A 76 -3.52 -1.08 -12.95
N ASN A 77 -2.42 -0.47 -13.39
CA ASN A 77 -2.04 -0.29 -14.79
C ASN A 77 -2.97 0.61 -15.61
N GLU A 78 -3.82 1.42 -14.98
CA GLU A 78 -4.59 2.48 -15.63
C GLU A 78 -4.14 3.85 -15.10
N TYR A 79 -4.43 4.92 -15.84
CA TYR A 79 -4.06 6.28 -15.43
C TYR A 79 -4.96 6.78 -14.30
N ALA A 80 -4.37 7.39 -13.27
CA ALA A 80 -5.13 8.11 -12.26
C ALA A 80 -5.90 9.29 -12.89
N SER A 81 -7.17 9.47 -12.50
CA SER A 81 -7.95 10.66 -12.85
C SER A 81 -7.36 11.93 -12.22
N ASN A 82 -7.85 13.11 -12.59
CA ASN A 82 -7.43 14.34 -11.93
C ASN A 82 -7.82 14.35 -10.45
N GLY A 83 -9.01 13.82 -10.12
CA GLY A 83 -9.45 13.64 -8.74
C GLY A 83 -8.57 12.70 -7.94
N VAL A 84 -8.21 11.53 -8.51
CA VAL A 84 -7.30 10.60 -7.85
C VAL A 84 -5.91 11.21 -7.68
N ARG A 85 -5.38 11.94 -8.68
CA ARG A 85 -4.10 12.66 -8.55
C ARG A 85 -4.11 13.63 -7.38
N ASP A 86 -5.09 14.54 -7.32
CA ASP A 86 -5.14 15.56 -6.28
C ASP A 86 -5.33 14.94 -4.89
N PHE A 87 -6.12 13.86 -4.79
CA PHE A 87 -6.25 13.11 -3.55
C PHE A 87 -4.96 12.38 -3.17
N ALA A 88 -4.33 11.70 -4.11
CA ALA A 88 -3.12 10.91 -3.90
C ALA A 88 -1.91 11.77 -3.57
N GLU A 89 -1.79 13.01 -4.07
CA GLU A 89 -0.68 13.93 -3.80
C GLU A 89 -0.91 14.87 -2.60
N LYS A 90 -2.15 15.29 -2.36
CA LYS A 90 -2.45 16.38 -1.41
C LYS A 90 -3.49 16.00 -0.35
N GLY A 91 -4.21 14.91 -0.54
CA GLY A 91 -5.38 14.56 0.27
C GLY A 91 -6.60 15.42 -0.04
N GLU A 92 -6.62 16.12 -1.19
CA GLU A 92 -7.73 16.97 -1.60
C GLU A 92 -8.82 16.14 -2.30
N ALA A 93 -9.93 15.89 -1.60
CA ALA A 93 -11.00 15.01 -2.07
C ALA A 93 -12.02 15.66 -3.02
N TRP A 94 -12.05 16.99 -3.12
CA TRP A 94 -13.16 17.72 -3.76
C TRP A 94 -13.34 17.38 -5.25
N VAL A 95 -12.26 17.30 -6.02
CA VAL A 95 -12.32 16.97 -7.44
C VAL A 95 -12.79 15.53 -7.64
N LEU A 96 -12.27 14.59 -6.83
CA LEU A 96 -12.67 13.19 -6.88
C LEU A 96 -14.14 12.98 -6.50
N MET A 97 -14.63 13.69 -5.47
CA MET A 97 -16.05 13.64 -5.10
C MET A 97 -16.95 14.10 -6.25
N LYS A 98 -16.58 15.17 -6.96
CA LYS A 98 -17.32 15.62 -8.14
C LYS A 98 -17.31 14.60 -9.28
N GLU A 99 -16.17 13.97 -9.55
CA GLU A 99 -16.07 12.92 -10.57
C GLU A 99 -17.03 11.75 -10.23
N ILE A 100 -17.11 11.36 -8.96
CA ILE A 100 -18.03 10.31 -8.47
C ILE A 100 -19.49 10.74 -8.62
N GLU A 101 -19.84 11.95 -8.20
CA GLU A 101 -21.20 12.49 -8.30
C GLU A 101 -21.67 12.55 -9.77
N GLU A 102 -20.80 13.03 -10.67
CA GLU A 102 -21.10 13.07 -12.10
C GLU A 102 -21.32 11.68 -12.71
N ALA A 103 -20.58 10.66 -12.27
CA ALA A 103 -20.80 9.28 -12.69
C ALA A 103 -22.16 8.75 -12.20
N GLY A 104 -22.52 9.04 -10.95
CA GLY A 104 -23.84 8.70 -10.41
C GLY A 104 -24.99 9.34 -11.20
N GLU A 105 -24.88 10.62 -11.54
CA GLU A 105 -25.93 11.34 -12.27
C GLU A 105 -26.05 10.95 -13.75
N LYS A 106 -24.91 10.79 -14.44
CA LYS A 106 -24.89 10.62 -15.90
C LYS A 106 -25.06 9.18 -16.35
N ILE A 107 -24.42 8.24 -15.65
CA ILE A 107 -24.36 6.83 -16.06
C ILE A 107 -24.99 5.88 -15.03
N GLN A 108 -25.53 6.40 -13.93
CA GLN A 108 -26.24 5.62 -12.88
C GLN A 108 -25.39 4.49 -12.29
N SER A 109 -24.07 4.63 -12.33
CA SER A 109 -23.11 3.59 -11.93
C SER A 109 -22.68 3.69 -10.47
N VAL A 110 -23.12 4.71 -9.73
CA VAL A 110 -22.77 4.95 -8.33
C VAL A 110 -24.05 4.92 -7.48
N HIS A 111 -24.02 4.18 -6.38
CA HIS A 111 -25.11 4.13 -5.39
C HIS A 111 -24.87 5.11 -4.24
N GLY A 112 -23.66 5.15 -3.69
CA GLY A 112 -23.36 6.00 -2.55
C GLY A 112 -21.88 6.32 -2.38
N ILE A 113 -21.61 7.47 -1.78
CA ILE A 113 -20.27 7.91 -1.37
C ILE A 113 -20.18 7.73 0.14
N PHE A 114 -19.04 7.21 0.61
CA PHE A 114 -18.76 7.11 2.03
C PHE A 114 -17.35 7.65 2.34
N SER A 115 -17.17 8.11 3.57
CA SER A 115 -15.87 8.60 4.04
C SER A 115 -15.66 8.28 5.50
N ALA A 116 -14.40 8.07 5.88
CA ALA A 116 -14.00 7.90 7.28
C ALA A 116 -12.93 8.95 7.64
N PRO A 117 -12.89 9.43 8.90
CA PRO A 117 -11.90 10.41 9.34
C PRO A 117 -10.44 9.95 9.14
N ALA A 118 -9.54 10.92 8.96
CA ALA A 118 -8.10 10.69 8.90
C ALA A 118 -7.54 10.10 10.20
N ILE A 119 -6.45 9.34 10.10
CA ILE A 119 -5.71 8.79 11.24
C ILE A 119 -4.41 9.59 11.38
N SER A 120 -4.18 10.22 12.54
CA SER A 120 -3.02 11.09 12.79
C SER A 120 -1.71 10.35 13.13
N SER A 121 -1.68 9.03 12.98
CA SER A 121 -0.54 8.15 13.22
C SER A 121 -0.49 7.00 12.21
N GLY A 122 0.70 6.44 11.97
CA GLY A 122 0.89 5.35 11.01
C GLY A 122 0.15 4.05 11.40
N THR A 123 -0.06 3.85 12.70
CA THR A 123 -0.94 2.80 13.23
C THR A 123 -2.19 3.41 13.86
N GLY A 124 -3.35 2.79 13.64
CA GLY A 124 -4.62 3.25 14.19
C GLY A 124 -5.79 2.69 13.40
N GLN A 125 -7.01 3.05 13.79
CA GLN A 125 -8.22 2.61 13.11
C GLN A 125 -9.15 3.78 12.82
N THR A 126 -9.88 3.69 11.72
CA THR A 126 -11.00 4.56 11.37
C THR A 126 -12.10 3.71 10.75
N SER A 127 -13.35 4.12 10.90
CA SER A 127 -14.48 3.37 10.37
C SER A 127 -15.62 4.26 9.92
N THR A 128 -16.46 3.72 9.05
CA THR A 128 -17.71 4.33 8.60
C THR A 128 -18.68 3.24 8.15
N GLU A 129 -19.90 3.63 7.81
CA GLU A 129 -20.90 2.72 7.25
C GLU A 129 -21.05 2.97 5.75
N LEU A 130 -21.31 1.89 5.02
CA LEU A 130 -21.67 1.93 3.60
C LEU A 130 -22.90 1.06 3.34
N GLU A 131 -23.60 1.35 2.26
CA GLU A 131 -24.75 0.57 1.80
C GLU A 131 -24.52 0.08 0.38
N VAL A 132 -24.78 -1.20 0.15
CA VAL A 132 -24.66 -1.86 -1.16
C VAL A 132 -26.03 -2.36 -1.62
N HIS A 133 -26.20 -2.33 -2.94
CA HIS A 133 -27.39 -2.75 -3.65
C HIS A 133 -27.00 -3.74 -4.74
N SER A 134 -27.90 -4.62 -5.19
CA SER A 134 -27.57 -5.67 -6.18
C SER A 134 -27.08 -5.14 -7.52
N ARG A 135 -27.50 -3.94 -7.92
CA ARG A 135 -26.97 -3.24 -9.12
C ARG A 135 -25.62 -2.55 -8.90
N HIS A 136 -25.24 -2.33 -7.64
CA HIS A 136 -24.02 -1.62 -7.24
C HIS A 136 -23.30 -2.39 -6.13
N PRO A 137 -22.89 -3.65 -6.37
CA PRO A 137 -22.35 -4.51 -5.33
C PRO A 137 -20.85 -4.30 -5.09
N LEU A 138 -20.19 -3.45 -5.90
CA LEU A 138 -18.76 -3.20 -5.85
C LEU A 138 -18.43 -2.06 -4.90
N VAL A 139 -17.33 -2.21 -4.18
CA VAL A 139 -16.78 -1.19 -3.28
C VAL A 139 -15.38 -0.83 -3.74
N SER A 140 -15.14 0.46 -3.93
CA SER A 140 -13.80 1.02 -4.12
C SER A 140 -13.53 2.12 -3.12
N PHE A 141 -12.29 2.24 -2.67
CA PHE A 141 -11.85 3.37 -1.84
C PHE A 141 -10.36 3.65 -2.01
N VAL A 142 -9.97 4.84 -1.55
CA VAL A 142 -8.58 5.30 -1.54
C VAL A 142 -8.26 6.00 -0.21
N VAL A 143 -7.03 5.78 0.28
CA VAL A 143 -6.44 6.45 1.45
C VAL A 143 -4.99 6.82 1.11
N ARG A 144 -4.65 8.11 1.12
CA ARG A 144 -3.28 8.58 0.87
C ARG A 144 -2.37 8.23 2.05
N ILE A 145 -1.15 7.79 1.73
CA ILE A 145 -0.04 7.64 2.69
C ILE A 145 0.54 9.03 2.94
N VAL A 146 0.63 9.46 4.20
CA VAL A 146 1.07 10.82 4.53
C VAL A 146 2.30 10.80 5.45
N PRO A 147 3.41 11.47 5.09
CA PRO A 147 3.68 12.11 3.81
C PRO A 147 4.08 11.09 2.74
N SER A 148 3.80 11.41 1.47
CA SER A 148 4.33 10.70 0.30
C SER A 148 4.29 11.60 -0.93
N PRO A 149 4.99 11.26 -2.03
CA PRO A 149 4.84 11.92 -3.33
C PRO A 149 3.38 11.82 -3.80
N ASP A 150 2.94 10.63 -4.18
CA ASP A 150 1.61 10.34 -4.72
C ASP A 150 1.13 8.93 -4.31
N TRP A 151 1.60 8.45 -3.15
CA TRP A 151 1.37 7.07 -2.72
C TRP A 151 0.07 6.91 -1.93
N PHE A 152 -0.64 5.82 -2.17
CA PHE A 152 -1.91 5.51 -1.51
C PHE A 152 -2.08 4.01 -1.27
N VAL A 153 -3.10 3.66 -0.51
CA VAL A 153 -3.66 2.31 -0.41
C VAL A 153 -5.14 2.36 -0.72
N GLY A 154 -5.72 1.24 -1.11
CA GLY A 154 -7.15 1.20 -1.43
C GLY A 154 -7.60 -0.17 -1.87
N ILE A 155 -8.89 -0.25 -2.19
CA ILE A 155 -9.48 -1.36 -2.93
C ILE A 155 -10.07 -0.83 -4.24
N ASP A 156 -9.89 -1.58 -5.32
CA ASP A 156 -10.56 -1.41 -6.60
C ASP A 156 -11.60 -2.54 -6.77
N SER A 157 -12.87 -2.16 -6.86
CA SER A 157 -13.98 -2.99 -7.34
C SER A 157 -14.18 -4.32 -6.59
N LEU A 158 -14.06 -4.33 -5.25
CA LEU A 158 -14.37 -5.53 -4.47
C LEU A 158 -15.88 -5.79 -4.48
N ASN A 159 -16.27 -6.95 -4.98
CA ASN A 159 -17.66 -7.39 -4.96
C ASN A 159 -18.03 -7.97 -3.58
N LEU A 160 -19.02 -7.38 -2.91
CA LEU A 160 -19.54 -7.89 -1.62
C LEU A 160 -20.70 -8.89 -1.78
N CYS A 161 -21.13 -9.15 -3.02
CA CYS A 161 -22.22 -10.06 -3.35
C CYS A 161 -21.69 -11.35 -3.96
N GLU A 162 -22.12 -12.49 -3.43
CA GLU A 162 -21.86 -13.81 -3.98
C GLU A 162 -23.18 -14.44 -4.44
N GLY A 163 -23.49 -14.33 -5.73
CA GLY A 163 -24.76 -14.83 -6.26
C GLY A 163 -25.97 -14.13 -5.63
N ASP A 164 -26.70 -14.82 -4.76
CA ASP A 164 -27.94 -14.35 -4.13
C ASP A 164 -27.77 -13.79 -2.71
N HIS A 165 -26.55 -13.79 -2.16
CA HIS A 165 -26.32 -13.37 -0.78
C HIS A 165 -25.14 -12.41 -0.65
N TRP A 166 -25.21 -11.62 0.41
CA TRP A 166 -24.19 -10.65 0.81
C TRP A 166 -23.20 -11.29 1.76
N MET A 167 -21.90 -11.16 1.49
CA MET A 167 -20.82 -11.67 2.35
C MET A 167 -20.98 -11.16 3.79
N GLU A 168 -20.87 -12.02 4.79
CA GLU A 168 -21.04 -11.59 6.19
C GLU A 168 -19.84 -10.78 6.70
N GLU A 169 -18.63 -11.16 6.28
CA GLU A 169 -17.38 -10.49 6.62
C GLU A 169 -16.35 -10.71 5.51
N VAL A 170 -15.58 -9.67 5.20
CA VAL A 170 -14.41 -9.76 4.32
C VAL A 170 -13.28 -8.93 4.92
N SER A 171 -12.06 -9.49 4.89
CA SER A 171 -10.84 -8.82 5.34
C SER A 171 -9.78 -8.89 4.25
N VAL A 172 -9.17 -7.74 3.93
CA VAL A 172 -8.20 -7.59 2.85
C VAL A 172 -6.97 -6.86 3.38
N ASP A 173 -5.81 -7.47 3.18
CA ASP A 173 -4.52 -6.83 3.42
C ASP A 173 -4.18 -5.86 2.30
N LEU A 174 -3.71 -4.66 2.66
CA LEU A 174 -3.47 -3.57 1.73
C LEU A 174 -1.97 -3.30 1.58
N PHE A 175 -1.58 -3.01 0.35
CA PHE A 175 -0.21 -2.70 -0.05
C PHE A 175 -0.15 -1.31 -0.71
N PRO A 176 0.99 -0.62 -0.63
CA PRO A 176 1.15 0.72 -1.19
C PRO A 176 1.09 0.68 -2.73
N TYR A 177 0.41 1.66 -3.31
CA TYR A 177 0.37 1.95 -4.73
C TYR A 177 0.94 3.34 -4.99
N ASP A 178 1.55 3.50 -6.16
CA ASP A 178 2.03 4.74 -6.74
C ASP A 178 1.02 5.21 -7.79
N ALA A 179 0.62 6.49 -7.77
CA ALA A 179 -0.38 7.00 -8.70
C ALA A 179 0.17 7.30 -10.10
N GLY A 180 1.50 7.35 -10.25
CA GLY A 180 2.20 7.65 -11.50
C GLY A 180 2.21 9.14 -11.85
N THR A 181 2.02 10.04 -10.88
CA THR A 181 1.88 11.49 -11.09
C THR A 181 3.00 12.32 -10.45
N ASP A 182 3.67 11.81 -9.43
CA ASP A 182 4.86 12.43 -8.82
C ASP A 182 6.02 11.42 -8.69
N SER A 183 7.19 11.79 -9.20
CA SER A 183 8.39 10.96 -9.29
C SER A 183 9.32 11.09 -8.06
N GLY A 184 8.82 11.61 -6.93
CA GLY A 184 9.55 11.60 -5.66
C GLY A 184 9.92 10.19 -5.21
N PHE A 185 11.14 9.99 -4.70
CA PHE A 185 11.62 8.65 -4.31
C PHE A 185 11.28 8.27 -2.86
N THR A 186 11.08 9.27 -2.00
CA THR A 186 10.92 9.08 -0.56
C THR A 186 9.66 9.73 -0.04
N PHE A 187 9.19 9.30 1.14
CA PHE A 187 8.04 9.89 1.83
C PHE A 187 8.05 11.42 1.87
N SER A 188 9.22 12.04 2.03
CA SER A 188 9.40 13.49 2.19
C SER A 188 10.12 14.14 1.00
N SER A 189 10.16 13.47 -0.16
CA SER A 189 10.70 14.08 -1.38
C SER A 189 9.90 15.33 -1.77
N PRO A 190 10.57 16.38 -2.28
CA PRO A 190 9.86 17.53 -2.85
C PRO A 190 9.10 17.07 -4.10
N ASN A 191 7.99 17.77 -4.40
CA ASN A 191 7.18 17.45 -5.57
C ASN A 191 7.99 17.50 -6.86
N PHE A 192 7.85 16.46 -7.68
CA PHE A 192 8.50 16.34 -8.96
C PHE A 192 7.59 15.60 -9.95
N ALA A 193 6.80 16.35 -10.71
CA ALA A 193 5.78 15.77 -11.59
C ALA A 193 6.34 14.71 -12.57
N THR A 194 5.64 13.58 -12.67
CA THR A 194 5.92 12.51 -13.62
C THR A 194 5.43 12.91 -15.01
N ILE A 195 6.34 13.11 -15.96
CA ILE A 195 6.04 13.58 -17.32
C ILE A 195 6.75 12.68 -18.36
N PRO A 196 6.02 11.95 -19.22
CA PRO A 196 4.55 11.82 -19.24
C PRO A 196 4.02 11.12 -17.98
N GLN A 197 2.75 11.32 -17.64
CA GLN A 197 2.12 10.62 -16.53
C GLN A 197 2.24 9.11 -16.75
N ASP A 198 2.56 8.37 -15.68
CA ASP A 198 2.58 6.92 -15.65
C ASP A 198 1.25 6.37 -15.10
N THR A 199 1.01 5.08 -15.28
CA THR A 199 -0.17 4.40 -14.75
C THR A 199 0.00 4.06 -13.27
N VAL A 200 -1.11 3.80 -12.56
CA VAL A 200 -1.08 3.30 -11.19
C VAL A 200 -0.28 1.99 -11.11
N THR A 201 0.74 1.94 -10.26
CA THR A 201 1.57 0.74 -10.06
C THR A 201 1.63 0.33 -8.60
N GLU A 202 1.73 -0.97 -8.35
CA GLU A 202 1.90 -1.48 -6.99
C GLU A 202 3.36 -1.32 -6.56
N ILE A 203 3.58 -0.72 -5.40
CA ILE A 203 4.90 -0.59 -4.79
C ILE A 203 5.22 -1.87 -4.03
N THR A 204 6.39 -2.45 -4.32
CA THR A 204 6.84 -3.72 -3.76
C THR A 204 8.20 -3.54 -3.06
N CYS A 205 8.67 -4.58 -2.37
CA CYS A 205 9.97 -4.55 -1.70
C CYS A 205 11.15 -4.47 -2.68
N SER A 206 10.94 -4.78 -3.96
CA SER A 206 11.97 -4.87 -5.00
C SER A 206 11.77 -3.88 -6.15
N SER A 207 10.59 -3.28 -6.28
CA SER A 207 10.25 -2.31 -7.32
C SER A 207 9.38 -1.17 -6.75
N PRO A 208 9.76 0.11 -6.95
CA PRO A 208 10.93 0.57 -7.71
C PRO A 208 12.25 0.28 -6.99
N SER A 209 13.32 -0.04 -7.74
CA SER A 209 14.55 -0.65 -7.20
C SER A 209 15.68 0.32 -6.86
N HIS A 210 15.42 1.62 -6.79
CA HIS A 210 16.44 2.60 -6.44
C HIS A 210 16.74 2.52 -4.93
N PRO A 211 18.02 2.56 -4.49
CA PRO A 211 18.38 2.43 -3.07
C PRO A 211 17.69 3.44 -2.15
N ALA A 212 17.43 4.66 -2.63
CA ALA A 212 16.74 5.69 -1.85
C ALA A 212 15.25 5.41 -1.63
N ASN A 213 14.61 4.54 -2.43
CA ASN A 213 13.17 4.33 -2.36
C ASN A 213 12.74 3.82 -0.99
N SER A 214 11.71 4.46 -0.42
CA SER A 214 11.29 4.20 0.96
C SER A 214 10.80 2.78 1.20
N PHE A 215 10.17 2.16 0.19
CA PHE A 215 9.70 0.77 0.25
C PHE A 215 10.67 -0.25 -0.37
N TYR A 216 11.89 0.16 -0.73
CA TYR A 216 12.88 -0.79 -1.24
C TYR A 216 13.59 -1.53 -0.09
N TYR A 217 13.22 -2.80 0.09
CA TYR A 217 13.73 -3.73 1.10
C TYR A 217 14.25 -5.02 0.41
N PRO A 218 15.50 -5.03 -0.09
CA PRO A 218 16.01 -6.12 -0.95
C PRO A 218 16.10 -7.48 -0.26
N ARG A 219 16.09 -7.53 1.08
CA ARG A 219 16.08 -8.78 1.87
C ARG A 219 14.69 -9.41 1.99
N LEU A 220 13.64 -8.63 1.77
CA LEU A 220 12.27 -9.12 1.83
C LEU A 220 11.86 -9.72 0.48
N LYS A 221 11.04 -10.78 0.52
CA LYS A 221 10.41 -11.34 -0.68
C LYS A 221 9.13 -10.58 -1.05
N ILE A 222 8.40 -10.13 -0.04
CA ILE A 222 7.14 -9.39 -0.14
C ILE A 222 7.14 -8.38 1.03
N LEU A 223 6.57 -7.20 0.82
CA LEU A 223 6.33 -6.28 1.94
C LEU A 223 5.31 -6.90 2.92
N PRO A 224 5.40 -6.59 4.22
CA PRO A 224 4.25 -6.81 5.08
C PRO A 224 3.08 -5.91 4.65
N PRO A 225 1.83 -6.24 4.99
CA PRO A 225 0.70 -5.35 4.77
C PRO A 225 0.92 -4.02 5.50
N ILE A 226 0.77 -2.91 4.79
CA ILE A 226 0.91 -1.57 5.39
C ILE A 226 -0.40 -1.10 6.04
N ALA A 227 -1.52 -1.69 5.63
CA ALA A 227 -2.82 -1.52 6.25
C ALA A 227 -3.67 -2.78 6.03
N GLN A 228 -4.83 -2.83 6.66
CA GLN A 228 -5.84 -3.86 6.45
C GLN A 228 -7.21 -3.20 6.49
N VAL A 229 -8.14 -3.69 5.68
CA VAL A 229 -9.54 -3.28 5.74
C VAL A 229 -10.41 -4.48 6.03
N THR A 230 -11.38 -4.29 6.91
CA THR A 230 -12.40 -5.29 7.24
C THR A 230 -13.77 -4.67 7.00
N MET A 231 -14.62 -5.38 6.27
CA MET A 231 -16.02 -5.01 6.05
C MET A 231 -16.90 -6.07 6.69
N VAL A 232 -17.74 -5.66 7.64
CA VAL A 232 -18.65 -6.54 8.37
C VAL A 232 -20.09 -6.13 8.07
N LYS A 233 -20.90 -7.07 7.62
CA LYS A 233 -22.32 -6.84 7.34
C LYS A 233 -23.07 -6.55 8.64
N LEU A 234 -23.81 -5.45 8.66
CA LEU A 234 -24.62 -5.03 9.80
C LEU A 234 -25.94 -5.79 9.82
N LYS A 235 -26.29 -6.36 10.97
CA LYS A 235 -27.58 -7.03 11.17
C LYS A 235 -28.69 -5.99 11.23
N LYS A 236 -29.79 -6.20 10.48
CA LYS A 236 -30.99 -5.37 10.57
C LYS A 236 -31.56 -5.49 12.00
N ASN A 237 -31.61 -4.38 12.74
CA ASN A 237 -32.29 -4.35 14.04
C ASN A 237 -33.77 -4.69 13.84
N GLN A 238 -34.19 -5.87 14.28
CA GLN A 238 -35.60 -6.16 14.46
C GLN A 238 -36.08 -5.42 15.72
N LEU A 239 -36.95 -4.41 15.51
CA LEU A 239 -37.62 -3.53 16.48
C LEU A 239 -36.77 -2.46 17.19
N GLY A 240 -37.32 -1.24 17.18
CA GLY A 240 -36.74 -0.01 17.71
C GLY A 240 -36.53 -0.02 19.23
N LEU A 241 -35.29 -0.30 19.61
CA LEU A 241 -34.68 0.11 20.87
C LEU A 241 -33.40 0.87 20.54
N PRO A 242 -33.06 1.96 21.26
CA PRO A 242 -31.78 2.64 21.06
C PRO A 242 -30.66 1.61 21.30
N ALA A 243 -29.72 1.56 20.36
CA ALA A 243 -28.59 0.63 20.42
C ALA A 243 -27.90 0.77 21.79
N PRO A 244 -27.82 -0.30 22.61
CA PRO A 244 -26.93 -0.27 23.74
C PRO A 244 -25.51 -0.14 23.18
N TYR A 245 -24.76 0.83 23.70
CA TYR A 245 -23.32 0.93 23.53
C TYR A 245 -22.73 -0.49 23.61
N LEU A 246 -22.18 -0.98 22.49
CA LEU A 246 -21.39 -2.19 22.49
C LEU A 246 -20.04 -1.84 23.11
N ASP A 247 -19.99 -1.84 24.44
CA ASP A 247 -18.75 -2.05 25.18
C ASP A 247 -18.33 -3.49 24.90
N ILE A 248 -17.51 -3.66 23.87
CA ILE A 248 -16.79 -4.90 23.64
C ILE A 248 -15.88 -5.10 24.86
N PRO A 249 -16.10 -6.12 25.71
CA PRO A 249 -15.14 -6.44 26.73
C PRO A 249 -13.90 -6.90 25.99
N ALA A 250 -12.78 -6.24 26.24
CA ALA A 250 -11.45 -6.74 25.90
C ALA A 250 -11.27 -8.10 26.60
N LYS A 251 -11.78 -9.16 25.97
CA LYS A 251 -11.40 -10.53 26.29
C LYS A 251 -9.99 -10.67 25.76
N SER A 252 -9.07 -10.55 26.69
CA SER A 252 -7.71 -11.08 26.66
C SER A 252 -7.72 -12.49 26.08
N ASN A 253 -7.57 -12.58 24.77
CA ASN A 253 -6.81 -13.61 24.12
C ASN A 253 -5.77 -12.84 23.34
N GLU A 254 -4.52 -12.90 23.82
CA GLU A 254 -3.35 -12.46 23.08
C GLU A 254 -3.30 -13.25 21.76
N ILE A 255 -3.99 -12.74 20.75
CA ILE A 255 -3.50 -12.90 19.39
C ILE A 255 -2.36 -11.89 19.37
N ILE A 256 -1.15 -12.42 19.55
CA ILE A 256 0.06 -11.71 19.17
C ILE A 256 -0.15 -11.41 17.68
N ASP A 257 -0.68 -10.22 17.38
CA ASP A 257 -0.53 -9.60 16.07
C ASP A 257 0.98 -9.62 15.88
N SER A 258 1.45 -10.59 15.10
CA SER A 258 2.87 -10.85 14.93
C SER A 258 3.43 -9.57 14.35
N VAL A 259 4.01 -8.73 15.20
CA VAL A 259 4.60 -7.47 14.80
C VAL A 259 5.59 -7.84 13.72
N SER A 260 5.26 -7.52 12.48
CA SER A 260 6.09 -7.89 11.36
C SER A 260 7.35 -7.06 11.50
N GLU A 261 8.46 -7.65 11.93
CA GLU A 261 9.73 -6.94 12.08
C GLU A 261 10.50 -7.03 10.76
N THR A 262 10.63 -5.91 10.06
CA THR A 262 11.39 -5.89 8.81
C THR A 262 12.86 -5.60 9.10
N PRO A 263 13.79 -6.53 8.85
CA PRO A 263 15.22 -6.28 9.05
C PRO A 263 15.71 -5.18 8.11
N LEU A 264 16.48 -4.23 8.64
CA LEU A 264 17.06 -3.14 7.88
C LEU A 264 18.56 -3.06 8.15
N ASP A 265 19.35 -3.24 7.11
CA ASP A 265 20.80 -3.18 7.23
C ASP A 265 21.29 -1.73 7.28
N CYS A 266 22.44 -1.52 7.91
CA CYS A 266 23.09 -0.24 7.87
C CYS A 266 23.60 0.08 6.45
N GLU A 267 23.32 1.29 5.97
CA GLU A 267 23.92 1.83 4.76
C GLU A 267 24.87 2.96 5.12
N VAL A 268 26.04 3.00 4.48
CA VAL A 268 27.09 4.01 4.72
C VAL A 268 27.50 4.69 3.42
N SER A 269 28.01 5.90 3.53
CA SER A 269 28.49 6.67 2.39
C SER A 269 29.72 6.02 1.74
N GLN A 270 30.06 6.51 0.55
CA GLN A 270 31.41 6.31 0.02
C GLN A 270 32.44 6.92 0.97
N TRP A 271 33.66 6.37 0.92
CA TRP A 271 34.79 6.91 1.65
C TRP A 271 35.13 8.32 1.17
N SER A 272 35.54 9.19 2.09
CA SER A 272 36.21 10.44 1.78
C SER A 272 37.52 10.16 1.04
N SER A 273 38.05 11.19 0.38
CA SER A 273 39.46 11.22 0.02
C SER A 273 40.33 11.00 1.26
N TRP A 274 41.51 10.43 1.07
CA TRP A 274 42.50 10.32 2.13
C TRP A 274 42.90 11.71 2.64
N GLY A 275 42.99 11.84 3.96
CA GLY A 275 43.60 13.01 4.59
C GLY A 275 45.11 13.08 4.35
N LEU A 276 45.71 14.20 4.75
CA LEU A 276 47.15 14.40 4.68
C LEU A 276 47.90 13.34 5.50
N CYS A 277 49.06 12.92 5.00
CA CYS A 277 49.92 11.99 5.72
C CYS A 277 50.49 12.66 6.97
N ARG A 278 50.13 12.15 8.15
CA ARG A 278 50.62 12.63 9.45
C ARG A 278 51.80 11.78 9.87
N GLY A 279 52.97 12.38 10.02
CA GLY A 279 54.16 11.66 10.46
C GLY A 279 55.40 12.52 10.35
N ALA A 280 56.47 12.11 11.01
CA ALA A 280 57.78 12.72 10.81
C ALA A 280 58.36 12.29 9.46
N CYS A 281 59.04 13.21 8.78
CA CYS A 281 59.72 12.93 7.52
C CYS A 281 60.73 11.79 7.65
N ARG A 282 60.81 10.95 6.61
CA ARG A 282 61.62 9.71 6.57
C ARG A 282 61.19 8.62 7.55
N LYS A 283 60.01 8.77 8.19
CA LYS A 283 59.32 7.70 8.91
C LYS A 283 58.00 7.42 8.22
N THR A 284 57.50 6.19 8.35
CA THR A 284 56.14 5.86 7.94
C THR A 284 55.17 6.70 8.76
N GLY A 285 54.39 7.52 8.07
CA GLY A 285 53.28 8.26 8.64
C GLY A 285 51.97 7.50 8.48
N THR A 286 50.90 8.14 8.91
CA THR A 286 49.55 7.62 8.88
C THR A 286 48.63 8.60 8.19
N LYS A 287 47.76 8.10 7.31
CA LYS A 287 46.65 8.86 6.76
C LYS A 287 45.34 8.18 7.11
N ILE A 288 44.30 8.99 7.27
CA ILE A 288 42.96 8.56 7.67
C ILE A 288 41.97 9.01 6.61
N ARG A 289 40.98 8.17 6.33
CA ARG A 289 39.76 8.55 5.59
C ARG A 289 38.53 8.17 6.41
N THR A 290 37.42 8.85 6.17
CA THR A 290 36.18 8.64 6.92
C THR A 290 35.00 8.46 5.98
N ARG A 291 33.92 7.87 6.48
CA ARG A 291 32.60 7.79 5.86
C ARG A 291 31.54 7.95 6.95
N PHE A 292 30.30 8.18 6.56
CA PHE A 292 29.21 8.38 7.52
C PHE A 292 28.04 7.42 7.25
N VAL A 293 27.20 7.22 8.25
CA VAL A 293 26.00 6.38 8.14
C VAL A 293 24.92 7.14 7.37
N LEU A 294 24.41 6.54 6.30
CA LEU A 294 23.27 7.00 5.51
C LEU A 294 21.95 6.47 6.07
N LEU A 295 21.94 5.22 6.55
CA LEU A 295 20.77 4.56 7.11
C LEU A 295 21.19 3.74 8.33
N GLN A 296 20.52 3.97 9.45
CA GLN A 296 20.76 3.18 10.67
C GLN A 296 20.13 1.79 10.53
N PRO A 297 20.78 0.75 11.09
CA PRO A 297 20.21 -0.59 11.09
C PRO A 297 19.01 -0.68 12.03
N ALA A 298 18.07 -1.56 11.72
CA ALA A 298 16.90 -1.85 12.56
C ALA A 298 16.55 -3.34 12.52
N ASN A 299 15.81 -3.82 13.54
CA ASN A 299 15.21 -5.15 13.60
C ASN A 299 16.16 -6.29 13.22
N ASN A 300 17.31 -6.37 13.90
CA ASN A 300 18.36 -7.37 13.65
C ASN A 300 18.95 -7.35 12.22
N GLY A 301 18.91 -6.20 11.53
CA GLY A 301 19.70 -5.97 10.34
C GLY A 301 21.21 -5.89 10.63
N MET A 302 22.01 -5.92 9.57
CA MET A 302 23.47 -5.89 9.68
C MET A 302 23.94 -4.56 10.30
N PRO A 303 24.78 -4.61 11.36
CA PRO A 303 25.28 -3.40 12.01
C PRO A 303 26.19 -2.60 11.07
N CYS A 304 26.36 -1.32 11.36
CA CYS A 304 27.25 -0.47 10.57
C CYS A 304 28.70 -0.96 10.66
N PRO A 305 29.42 -1.04 9.52
CA PRO A 305 30.85 -1.30 9.52
C PRO A 305 31.63 -0.07 10.05
N ASN A 306 32.95 -0.21 10.23
CA ASN A 306 33.81 0.89 10.66
C ASN A 306 33.65 2.14 9.77
N LEU A 307 33.64 3.31 10.41
CA LEU A 307 33.40 4.61 9.75
C LEU A 307 34.70 5.37 9.45
N ASP A 308 35.81 4.90 9.97
CA ASP A 308 37.15 5.40 9.72
C ASP A 308 38.07 4.25 9.29
N GLU A 309 39.04 4.59 8.47
CA GLU A 309 40.08 3.68 8.02
C GLU A 309 41.42 4.38 8.10
N GLU A 310 42.39 3.68 8.67
CA GLU A 310 43.75 4.15 8.87
C GLU A 310 44.71 3.30 8.03
N THR A 311 45.64 3.96 7.32
CA THR A 311 46.69 3.26 6.59
C THR A 311 48.02 4.01 6.62
N GLY A 312 49.10 3.25 6.42
CA GLY A 312 50.45 3.80 6.33
C GLY A 312 50.64 4.67 5.08
N CYS A 313 51.48 5.69 5.20
CA CYS A 313 51.84 6.58 4.10
C CYS A 313 53.25 7.15 4.28
N GLU A 314 53.80 7.72 3.21
CA GLU A 314 55.04 8.50 3.27
C GLU A 314 54.68 9.99 3.22
N PRO A 315 55.17 10.81 4.18
CA PRO A 315 54.92 12.26 4.14
C PRO A 315 55.54 12.91 2.90
N GLU A 316 54.72 13.55 2.06
CA GLU A 316 55.16 14.34 0.91
C GLU A 316 55.59 15.76 1.32
N ASN A 317 56.49 16.39 0.55
CA ASN A 317 56.97 17.77 0.77
C ASN A 317 57.67 18.00 2.12
N CYS A 318 58.51 17.05 2.51
CA CYS A 318 59.41 17.17 3.65
C CYS A 318 60.50 18.23 3.42
N VAL A 319 60.51 19.29 4.23
CA VAL A 319 61.57 20.32 4.28
C VAL A 319 62.60 19.99 5.34
#